data_AF-A0AAQ4D3X0-F1
#
_entry.id   AF-A0AAQ4D3X0-F1
#
_cell.length_a   1.000
_cell.length_b   1.000
_cell.length_c   1.000
_cell.angle_alpha   90.00
_cell.angle_beta   90.00
_cell.angle_gamma   90.00
#
_symmetry.space_group_name_H-M   'P 1'
#
loop_
_entity.id
_entity.type
_entity.pdbx_description
1 polymer ?
#
loop_
_entity_poly.entity_id
_entity_poly.type
_entity_poly.pdbx_seq_one_letter_code
_entity_poly.pdbx_strand_id
1 'polypeptide(L)'
;MADSIVRDFLLDCKAVTDAEVHSFANTIRDNNELIEAVILVLEEKEFHRDFLEPLCEQLFIFFKAQEEALRQFAHFFLPCIIGNYLSSVHRRDLRKSLNCLEILLLGAYNLQILDHEGKPATTMYHIPSISKPSIYHEVCPISLPQPQLTENMLSKLEHGDSKVVQGPYPAVDALSASNRLQVAIVLMRVYNQSISTMPQASRAAFCKMCSRVVNQGTLETVRRMSFDSSLPASFAPRVNLNSQILLEMLQAIYYSMFNGLFSLAHQALNDIHRRAMQQMYTDVLLVSFLH
;
A
#
# COMPACT_ATOMS: atom_id res chain seq x y z
N MET A 1 -6.88 -24.28 -11.81
CA MET A 1 -7.64 -23.23 -12.53
C MET A 1 -6.89 -21.91 -12.51
N ALA A 2 -6.45 -21.39 -11.35
CA ALA A 2 -5.60 -20.19 -11.32
C ALA A 2 -4.29 -20.36 -12.12
N ASP A 3 -3.62 -21.51 -11.98
CA ASP A 3 -2.36 -21.79 -12.71
C ASP A 3 -2.50 -21.76 -14.23
N SER A 4 -3.62 -22.23 -14.78
CA SER A 4 -3.84 -22.18 -16.22
C SER A 4 -4.06 -20.75 -16.67
N ILE A 5 -4.89 -19.98 -15.94
CA ILE A 5 -5.17 -18.57 -16.27
C ILE A 5 -3.88 -17.74 -16.23
N VAL A 6 -3.05 -17.90 -15.19
CA VAL A 6 -1.79 -17.16 -15.06
C VAL A 6 -0.76 -17.60 -16.11
N ARG A 7 -0.73 -18.89 -16.46
CA ARG A 7 0.12 -19.39 -17.54
C ARG A 7 -0.24 -18.76 -18.88
N ASP A 8 -1.53 -18.77 -19.21
CA ASP A 8 -2.04 -18.21 -20.47
C ASP A 8 -1.77 -16.71 -20.53
N PHE A 9 -2.04 -15.99 -19.44
CA PHE A 9 -1.70 -14.57 -19.32
C PHE A 9 -0.21 -14.27 -19.55
N LEU A 10 0.70 -15.07 -18.98
CA LEU A 10 2.14 -14.90 -19.19
C LEU A 10 2.58 -15.19 -20.63
N LEU A 11 1.87 -16.08 -21.34
CA LEU A 11 2.09 -16.34 -22.75
C LEU A 11 1.58 -15.17 -23.61
N ASP A 12 0.38 -14.66 -23.31
CA ASP A 12 -0.21 -13.52 -24.00
C ASP A 12 0.69 -12.28 -23.86
N CYS A 13 1.21 -12.03 -22.66
CA CYS A 13 2.16 -10.94 -22.41
C CYS A 13 3.41 -10.97 -23.31
N LYS A 14 3.85 -12.16 -23.73
CA LYS A 14 5.00 -12.32 -24.64
C LYS A 14 4.60 -12.20 -26.12
N ALA A 15 3.33 -12.39 -26.43
CA ALA A 15 2.80 -12.36 -27.79
C ALA A 15 2.32 -10.96 -28.21
N VAL A 16 2.00 -10.08 -27.25
CA VAL A 16 1.49 -8.73 -27.52
C VAL A 16 2.51 -7.88 -28.27
N THR A 17 2.05 -7.28 -29.37
CA THR A 17 2.83 -6.33 -30.19
C THR A 17 2.56 -4.88 -29.77
N ASP A 18 3.50 -3.97 -30.02
CA ASP A 18 3.38 -2.54 -29.66
C ASP A 18 2.08 -1.87 -30.17
N ALA A 19 1.55 -2.33 -31.31
CA ALA A 19 0.30 -1.81 -31.88
C ALA A 19 -0.95 -2.22 -31.09
N GLU A 20 -0.91 -3.33 -30.37
CA GLU A 20 -2.04 -3.92 -29.65
C GLU A 20 -1.99 -3.65 -28.14
N VAL A 21 -0.86 -3.14 -27.63
CA VAL A 21 -0.61 -2.91 -26.19
C VAL A 21 -1.74 -2.15 -25.52
N HIS A 22 -2.28 -1.10 -26.15
CA HIS A 22 -3.34 -0.30 -25.54
C HIS A 22 -4.65 -1.10 -25.34
N SER A 23 -5.06 -1.87 -26.35
CA SER A 23 -6.26 -2.71 -26.27
C SER A 23 -6.06 -3.85 -25.25
N PHE A 24 -4.88 -4.48 -25.28
CA PHE A 24 -4.49 -5.51 -24.33
C PHE A 24 -4.52 -5.00 -22.89
N ALA A 25 -3.93 -3.83 -22.63
CA ALA A 25 -3.83 -3.23 -21.30
C ALA A 25 -5.20 -2.99 -20.66
N ASN A 26 -6.15 -2.44 -21.42
CA ASN A 26 -7.51 -2.24 -20.93
C ASN A 26 -8.22 -3.59 -20.68
N THR A 27 -8.00 -4.57 -21.55
CA THR A 27 -8.59 -5.92 -21.42
C THR A 27 -8.15 -6.61 -20.14
N ILE A 28 -6.84 -6.60 -19.82
CA ILE A 28 -6.34 -7.24 -18.61
C ILE A 28 -6.73 -6.48 -17.33
N ARG A 29 -6.82 -5.14 -17.40
CA ARG A 29 -7.22 -4.29 -16.27
C ARG A 29 -8.64 -4.59 -15.81
N ASP A 30 -9.53 -4.88 -16.76
CA ASP A 30 -10.96 -5.09 -16.48
C ASP A 30 -11.30 -6.58 -16.29
N ASN A 31 -10.32 -7.48 -16.45
CA ASN A 31 -10.49 -8.92 -16.27
C ASN A 31 -10.37 -9.34 -14.79
N ASN A 32 -11.51 -9.37 -14.08
CA ASN A 32 -11.57 -9.74 -12.67
C ASN A 32 -11.08 -11.18 -12.38
N GLU A 33 -11.34 -12.13 -13.28
CA GLU A 33 -10.94 -13.52 -13.10
C GLU A 33 -9.41 -13.66 -13.11
N LEU A 34 -8.75 -12.95 -14.03
CA LEU A 34 -7.28 -12.86 -14.06
C LEU A 34 -6.73 -12.21 -12.80
N ILE A 35 -7.32 -11.10 -12.36
CA ILE A 35 -6.86 -10.38 -11.16
C ILE A 35 -6.96 -11.27 -9.92
N GLU A 36 -8.07 -11.98 -9.74
CA GLU A 36 -8.25 -12.92 -8.64
C GLU A 36 -7.27 -14.09 -8.72
N ALA A 37 -7.02 -14.65 -9.91
CA ALA A 37 -6.04 -15.71 -10.11
C ALA A 37 -4.61 -15.27 -9.76
N VAL A 38 -4.21 -14.06 -10.18
CA VAL A 38 -2.89 -13.49 -9.86
C VAL A 38 -2.77 -13.20 -8.36
N ILE A 39 -3.80 -12.65 -7.72
CA ILE A 39 -3.84 -12.46 -6.26
C ILE A 39 -3.67 -13.80 -5.55
N LEU A 40 -4.38 -14.84 -5.98
CA LEU A 40 -4.29 -16.18 -5.38
C LEU A 40 -2.87 -16.75 -5.50
N VAL A 41 -2.26 -16.69 -6.69
CA VAL A 41 -0.88 -17.15 -6.91
C VAL A 41 0.11 -16.41 -6.02
N LEU A 42 -0.07 -15.11 -5.82
CA LEU A 42 0.77 -14.32 -4.93
C LEU A 42 0.51 -14.69 -3.46
N GLU A 43 -0.73 -14.77 -3.00
CA GLU A 43 -1.08 -15.10 -1.61
C GLU A 43 -0.63 -16.53 -1.23
N GLU A 44 -0.79 -17.48 -2.14
CA GLU A 44 -0.50 -18.91 -1.98
C GLU A 44 0.85 -19.31 -2.61
N LYS A 45 1.83 -18.40 -2.60
CA LYS A 45 3.16 -18.58 -3.22
C LYS A 45 3.91 -19.88 -2.86
N GLU A 46 3.57 -20.53 -1.74
CA GLU A 46 4.16 -21.81 -1.37
C GLU A 46 3.77 -22.93 -2.33
N PHE A 47 2.58 -22.85 -2.93
CA PHE A 47 2.01 -23.81 -3.89
C PHE A 47 2.30 -23.46 -5.35
N HIS A 48 2.60 -22.19 -5.65
CA HIS A 48 2.76 -21.67 -7.02
C HIS A 48 4.17 -21.15 -7.32
N ARG A 49 5.20 -21.84 -6.81
CA ARG A 49 6.61 -21.37 -6.90
C ARG A 49 7.09 -21.15 -8.33
N ASP A 50 6.64 -21.98 -9.27
CA ASP A 50 7.05 -21.94 -10.68
C ASP A 50 6.56 -20.68 -11.41
N PHE A 51 5.51 -20.03 -10.90
CA PHE A 51 4.93 -18.82 -11.49
C PHE A 51 5.43 -17.53 -10.85
N LEU A 52 6.03 -17.60 -9.66
CA LEU A 52 6.35 -16.41 -8.86
C LEU A 52 7.39 -15.52 -9.55
N GLU A 53 8.49 -16.10 -10.04
CA GLU A 53 9.56 -15.36 -10.69
C GLU A 53 9.11 -14.76 -12.03
N PRO A 54 8.51 -15.51 -12.98
CA PRO A 54 7.96 -14.95 -14.21
C PRO A 54 6.92 -13.85 -13.99
N LEU A 55 6.06 -14.02 -12.98
CA LEU A 55 5.05 -13.02 -12.64
C LEU A 55 5.70 -11.75 -12.07
N CYS A 56 6.70 -11.86 -11.20
CA CYS A 56 7.42 -10.70 -10.68
C CYS A 56 8.14 -9.94 -11.78
N GLU A 57 8.80 -10.64 -12.70
CA GLU A 57 9.43 -10.02 -13.87
C GLU A 57 8.42 -9.29 -14.75
N GLN A 58 7.28 -9.92 -15.04
CA GLN A 58 6.22 -9.32 -15.85
C GLN A 58 5.61 -8.09 -15.18
N LEU A 59 5.34 -8.16 -13.87
CA LEU A 59 4.84 -7.02 -13.09
C LEU A 59 5.85 -5.87 -13.06
N PHE A 60 7.15 -6.17 -13.00
CA PHE A 60 8.19 -5.13 -13.08
C PHE A 60 8.19 -4.43 -14.44
N ILE A 61 8.03 -5.18 -15.54
CA ILE A 61 7.88 -4.61 -16.89
C ILE A 61 6.66 -3.67 -16.91
N PHE A 62 5.54 -4.07 -16.31
CA PHE A 62 4.34 -3.26 -16.23
C PHE A 62 4.50 -2.00 -15.36
N PHE A 63 5.25 -2.05 -14.26
CA PHE A 63 5.58 -0.83 -13.49
C PHE A 63 6.35 0.19 -14.33
N LYS A 64 7.19 -0.27 -15.27
CA LYS A 64 7.98 0.58 -16.18
C LYS A 64 7.20 1.01 -17.44
N ALA A 65 6.03 0.43 -17.70
CA ALA A 65 5.29 0.67 -18.93
C ALA A 65 4.87 2.15 -19.07
N GLN A 66 4.88 2.65 -20.32
CA GLN A 66 4.37 3.99 -20.62
C GLN A 66 2.84 4.04 -20.51
N GLU A 67 2.17 2.93 -20.83
CA GLU A 67 0.72 2.78 -20.77
C GLU A 67 0.22 2.80 -19.31
N GLU A 68 -0.71 3.71 -19.01
CA GLU A 68 -1.22 3.88 -17.66
C GLU A 68 -2.01 2.65 -17.17
N ALA A 69 -2.79 2.01 -18.05
CA ALA A 69 -3.57 0.82 -17.70
C ALA A 69 -2.68 -0.36 -17.26
N LEU A 70 -1.50 -0.56 -17.89
CA LEU A 70 -0.53 -1.58 -17.47
C LEU A 70 0.08 -1.24 -16.11
N ARG A 71 0.46 0.02 -15.90
CA ARG A 71 0.94 0.47 -14.59
C ARG A 71 -0.13 0.22 -13.55
N GLN A 72 -1.36 0.66 -13.75
CA GLN A 72 -2.48 0.46 -12.82
C GLN A 72 -2.67 -1.02 -12.49
N PHE A 73 -2.66 -1.90 -13.48
CA PHE A 73 -2.73 -3.34 -13.27
C PHE A 73 -1.62 -3.85 -12.32
N ALA A 74 -0.38 -3.39 -12.48
CA ALA A 74 0.70 -3.75 -11.55
C ALA A 74 0.46 -3.25 -10.11
N HIS A 75 -0.15 -2.06 -9.95
CA HIS A 75 -0.47 -1.50 -8.63
C HIS A 75 -1.51 -2.33 -7.86
N PHE A 76 -2.40 -3.07 -8.54
CA PHE A 76 -3.42 -3.92 -7.92
C PHE A 76 -2.78 -4.99 -7.01
N PHE A 77 -1.55 -5.39 -7.30
CA PHE A 77 -0.87 -6.47 -6.59
C PHE A 77 0.13 -5.98 -5.54
N LEU A 78 0.39 -4.67 -5.44
CA LEU A 78 1.29 -4.10 -4.41
C LEU A 78 0.99 -4.59 -2.99
N PRO A 79 -0.28 -4.64 -2.52
CA PRO A 79 -0.57 -5.08 -1.16
C PRO A 79 -0.12 -6.51 -0.91
N CYS A 80 -0.35 -7.40 -1.88
CA CYS A 80 0.03 -8.80 -1.83
C CYS A 80 1.55 -8.94 -1.76
N ILE A 81 2.28 -8.24 -2.63
CA ILE A 81 3.75 -8.26 -2.70
C ILE A 81 4.36 -7.78 -1.38
N ILE A 82 3.90 -6.62 -0.89
CA ILE A 82 4.39 -6.01 0.37
C ILE A 82 4.12 -6.93 1.55
N GLY A 83 2.88 -7.39 1.71
CA GLY A 83 2.50 -8.27 2.81
C GLY A 83 3.26 -9.58 2.80
N ASN A 84 3.42 -10.20 1.63
CA ASN A 84 4.17 -11.43 1.46
C ASN A 84 5.65 -11.27 1.82
N TYR A 85 6.27 -10.17 1.42
CA TYR A 85 7.64 -9.85 1.79
C TYR A 85 7.78 -9.64 3.31
N LEU A 86 6.97 -8.76 3.90
CA LEU A 86 7.02 -8.44 5.34
C LEU A 86 6.76 -9.67 6.23
N SER A 87 5.81 -10.52 5.85
CA SER A 87 5.50 -11.76 6.57
C SER A 87 6.62 -12.79 6.49
N SER A 88 7.40 -12.80 5.39
CA SER A 88 8.36 -13.86 5.11
C SER A 88 9.82 -13.47 5.36
N VAL A 89 10.15 -12.17 5.43
CA VAL A 89 11.54 -11.69 5.63
C VAL A 89 12.17 -12.21 6.92
N HIS A 90 11.35 -12.60 7.90
CA HIS A 90 11.79 -13.14 9.17
C HIS A 90 11.82 -14.70 9.20
N ARG A 91 11.39 -15.37 8.13
CA ARG A 91 11.41 -16.85 8.00
C ARG A 91 12.69 -17.26 7.26
N ARG A 92 13.55 -18.05 7.93
CA ARG A 92 14.89 -18.41 7.41
C ARG A 92 14.84 -19.29 6.14
N ASP A 93 13.78 -20.07 5.97
CA ASP A 93 13.64 -21.11 4.93
C ASP A 93 13.15 -20.60 3.57
N LEU A 94 12.59 -19.38 3.51
CA LEU A 94 11.96 -18.82 2.30
C LEU A 94 12.83 -17.80 1.56
N ARG A 95 14.12 -17.71 1.88
CA ARG A 95 15.02 -16.66 1.34
C ARG A 95 15.12 -16.67 -0.19
N LYS A 96 15.16 -17.82 -0.86
CA LYS A 96 15.28 -17.87 -2.34
C LYS A 96 14.04 -17.32 -3.05
N SER A 97 12.84 -17.67 -2.60
CA SER A 97 11.58 -17.14 -3.14
C SER A 97 11.34 -15.66 -2.81
N LEU A 98 12.12 -15.09 -1.88
CA LEU A 98 12.01 -13.67 -1.54
C LEU A 98 12.81 -12.77 -2.47
N ASN A 99 13.84 -13.28 -3.14
CA ASN A 99 14.70 -12.46 -3.99
C ASN A 99 13.91 -11.78 -5.12
N CYS A 100 13.02 -12.50 -5.81
CA CYS A 100 12.18 -11.92 -6.87
C CYS A 100 11.23 -10.83 -6.34
N LEU A 101 10.59 -11.06 -5.18
CA LEU A 101 9.73 -10.07 -4.52
C LEU A 101 10.53 -8.86 -4.03
N GLU A 102 11.74 -9.07 -3.53
CA GLU A 102 12.65 -8.03 -3.07
C GLU A 102 13.08 -7.12 -4.23
N ILE A 103 13.47 -7.72 -5.36
CA ILE A 103 13.84 -7.00 -6.58
C ILE A 103 12.63 -6.23 -7.12
N LEU A 104 11.45 -6.84 -7.15
CA LEU A 104 10.22 -6.19 -7.60
C LEU A 104 9.86 -4.98 -6.71
N LEU A 105 9.90 -5.13 -5.39
CA LEU A 105 9.62 -4.03 -4.46
C LEU A 105 10.62 -2.90 -4.59
N LEU A 106 11.91 -3.24 -4.70
CA LEU A 106 12.97 -2.27 -4.87
C LEU A 106 12.83 -1.50 -6.19
N GLY A 107 12.57 -2.23 -7.27
CA GLY A 107 12.34 -1.66 -8.59
C GLY A 107 11.10 -0.78 -8.64
N ALA A 108 9.98 -1.24 -8.09
CA ALA A 108 8.76 -0.45 -7.98
C ALA A 108 9.00 0.82 -7.16
N TYR A 109 9.69 0.73 -6.02
CA TYR A 109 9.99 1.91 -5.19
C TYR A 109 10.85 2.93 -5.93
N ASN A 110 11.95 2.50 -6.56
CA ASN A 110 12.86 3.40 -7.25
C ASN A 110 12.19 4.08 -8.46
N LEU A 111 11.18 3.46 -9.08
CA LEU A 111 10.37 4.11 -10.12
C LEU A 111 9.44 5.18 -9.55
N GLN A 112 8.90 4.99 -8.35
CA GLN A 112 7.89 5.89 -7.75
C GLN A 112 8.49 7.10 -7.04
N ILE A 113 9.76 7.06 -6.67
CA ILE A 113 10.46 8.21 -6.09
C ILE A 113 10.91 9.23 -7.15
N LEU A 114 10.76 8.93 -8.43
CA LEU A 114 11.13 9.81 -9.53
C LEU A 114 9.87 10.49 -10.10
N ASP A 115 10.00 11.74 -10.51
CA ASP A 115 8.97 12.47 -11.24
C ASP A 115 8.99 12.11 -12.75
N HIS A 116 8.07 12.70 -13.51
CA HIS A 116 8.00 12.51 -14.96
C HIS A 116 9.26 12.98 -15.73
N GLU A 117 10.11 13.81 -15.10
CA GLU A 117 11.39 14.30 -15.63
C GLU A 117 12.59 13.48 -15.12
N GLY A 118 12.36 12.45 -14.30
CA GLY A 118 13.40 11.63 -13.70
C GLY A 118 14.12 12.27 -12.51
N LYS A 119 13.55 13.33 -11.92
CA LYS A 119 14.08 13.99 -10.71
C LYS A 119 13.42 13.44 -9.45
N PRO A 120 14.03 13.58 -8.26
CA PRO A 120 13.42 13.15 -7.01
C PRO A 120 12.07 13.82 -6.75
N ALA A 121 11.00 13.03 -6.77
CA ALA A 121 9.64 13.50 -6.58
C ALA A 121 9.42 14.02 -5.15
N THR A 122 8.80 15.18 -5.05
CA THR A 122 8.40 15.79 -3.78
C THR A 122 6.95 16.22 -3.88
N THR A 123 6.10 15.75 -2.96
CA THR A 123 4.70 16.15 -2.90
C THR A 123 4.53 17.27 -1.88
N MET A 124 4.00 18.41 -2.31
CA MET A 124 3.76 19.56 -1.45
C MET A 124 2.26 19.77 -1.28
N TYR A 125 1.79 19.73 -0.03
CA TYR A 125 0.42 20.04 0.34
C TYR A 125 0.37 21.39 1.04
N HIS A 126 -0.54 22.25 0.62
CA HIS A 126 -0.83 23.49 1.32
C HIS A 126 -1.95 23.26 2.33
N ILE A 127 -1.72 23.65 3.59
CA ILE A 127 -2.75 23.61 4.62
C ILE A 127 -3.67 24.82 4.39
N PRO A 128 -4.96 24.63 4.07
CA PRO A 128 -5.88 25.74 3.90
C PRO A 128 -6.04 26.53 5.20
N SER A 129 -6.09 27.86 5.09
CA SER A 129 -6.36 28.75 6.21
C SER A 129 -7.70 29.44 6.03
N ILE A 130 -8.55 29.43 7.05
CA ILE A 130 -9.83 30.15 7.04
C ILE A 130 -9.63 31.68 6.96
N SER A 131 -8.46 32.16 7.36
CA SER A 131 -8.08 33.57 7.29
C SER A 131 -7.77 34.03 5.85
N LYS A 132 -7.67 33.10 4.89
CA LYS A 132 -7.50 33.40 3.47
C LYS A 132 -8.80 33.07 2.73
N PRO A 133 -9.25 33.90 1.77
CA PRO A 133 -10.41 33.56 0.95
C PRO A 133 -10.11 32.28 0.16
N SER A 134 -11.13 31.45 -0.03
CA SER A 134 -11.05 30.22 -0.80
C SER A 134 -12.23 30.12 -1.76
N ILE A 135 -12.22 29.10 -2.63
CA ILE A 135 -13.37 28.82 -3.52
C ILE A 135 -14.66 28.52 -2.75
N TYR A 136 -14.59 28.20 -1.44
CA TYR A 136 -15.74 27.85 -0.62
C TYR A 136 -16.18 28.96 0.33
N HIS A 137 -15.31 29.94 0.61
CA HIS A 137 -15.64 31.01 1.56
C HIS A 137 -14.93 32.31 1.24
N GLU A 138 -15.65 33.41 1.38
CA GLU A 138 -15.08 34.75 1.39
C GLU A 138 -14.78 35.16 2.84
N VAL A 139 -13.65 35.83 3.05
CA VAL A 139 -13.34 36.42 4.34
C VAL A 139 -14.06 37.76 4.40
N CYS A 140 -15.24 37.80 5.03
CA CYS A 140 -16.01 39.03 5.18
C CYS A 140 -15.22 40.07 6.01
N PRO A 141 -14.81 41.23 5.44
CA PRO A 141 -14.18 42.29 6.21
C PRO A 141 -15.19 43.09 7.07
N ILE A 142 -16.50 42.86 6.90
CA ILE A 142 -17.57 43.75 7.39
C ILE A 142 -18.08 43.38 8.80
N SER A 143 -17.76 42.18 9.33
CA SER A 143 -18.10 41.79 10.70
C SER A 143 -16.95 41.93 11.71
N LEU A 144 -15.78 42.40 11.25
CA LEU A 144 -14.66 42.75 12.11
C LEU A 144 -14.71 44.27 12.33
N PRO A 145 -15.08 44.77 13.52
CA PRO A 145 -14.87 46.18 13.83
C PRO A 145 -13.37 46.48 13.71
N GLN A 146 -12.97 47.22 12.67
CA GLN A 146 -11.63 47.79 12.54
C GLN A 146 -11.50 48.82 13.67
N PRO A 147 -10.76 48.52 14.76
CA PRO A 147 -9.34 48.20 14.69
C PRO A 147 -8.97 47.01 15.61
N GLN A 148 -9.37 45.79 15.26
CA GLN A 148 -8.93 44.59 15.98
C GLN A 148 -8.41 43.49 15.05
N LEU A 149 -7.63 43.86 14.04
CA LEU A 149 -6.61 42.92 13.55
C LEU A 149 -5.56 42.79 14.65
N THR A 150 -5.82 41.89 15.61
CA THR A 150 -4.83 41.54 16.62
C THR A 150 -3.57 41.04 15.91
N GLU A 151 -2.41 41.30 16.49
CA GLU A 151 -1.11 40.83 15.99
C GLU A 151 -1.13 39.32 15.67
N ASN A 152 -1.93 38.54 16.40
CA ASN A 152 -2.19 37.12 16.16
C ASN A 152 -2.99 36.80 14.89
N MET A 153 -3.87 37.68 14.40
CA MET A 153 -4.58 37.49 13.13
C MET A 153 -3.72 37.93 11.93
N LEU A 154 -2.89 38.96 12.10
CA LEU A 154 -1.88 39.36 11.12
C LEU A 154 -0.80 38.30 10.98
N SER A 155 -0.28 37.77 12.09
CA SER A 155 0.70 36.68 12.06
C SER A 155 0.13 35.41 11.43
N LYS A 156 -1.15 35.07 11.66
CA LYS A 156 -1.83 33.94 10.97
C LYS A 156 -2.10 34.20 9.48
N LEU A 157 -2.25 35.45 9.06
CA LEU A 157 -2.32 35.81 7.64
C LEU A 157 -0.95 35.68 6.97
N GLU A 158 0.11 36.14 7.63
CA GLU A 158 1.50 36.11 7.14
C GLU A 158 2.11 34.70 7.19
N HIS A 159 1.83 33.92 8.24
CA HIS A 159 2.37 32.57 8.47
C HIS A 159 1.38 31.46 8.07
N GLY A 160 0.23 31.82 7.50
CA GLY A 160 -0.85 30.89 7.13
C GLY A 160 -0.51 29.95 5.97
N ASP A 161 0.64 30.10 5.32
CA ASP A 161 1.13 29.16 4.31
C ASP A 161 1.93 28.03 4.95
N SER A 162 1.29 27.30 5.87
CA SER A 162 1.86 26.03 6.35
C SER A 162 1.84 25.03 5.19
N LYS A 163 3.02 24.59 4.78
CA LYS A 163 3.20 23.60 3.72
C LYS A 163 3.70 22.31 4.34
N VAL A 164 3.05 21.20 4.00
CA VAL A 164 3.53 19.86 4.32
C VAL A 164 4.25 19.33 3.09
N VAL A 165 5.55 19.07 3.24
CA VAL A 165 6.39 18.53 2.18
C VAL A 165 6.64 17.05 2.49
N GLN A 166 6.33 16.18 1.53
CA GLN A 166 6.63 14.77 1.57
C GLN A 166 7.70 14.43 0.53
N GLY A 167 8.75 13.74 0.96
CA GLY A 167 9.94 13.51 0.13
C GLY A 167 10.91 14.71 0.15
N PRO A 168 11.96 14.68 -0.68
CA PRO A 168 12.31 13.60 -1.60
C PRO A 168 12.82 12.35 -0.86
N TYR A 169 12.47 11.18 -1.37
CA TYR A 169 12.97 9.91 -0.83
C TYR A 169 14.23 9.47 -1.59
N PRO A 170 15.29 9.01 -0.91
CA PRO A 170 16.51 8.57 -1.57
C PRO A 170 16.28 7.26 -2.33
N ALA A 171 16.99 7.09 -3.45
CA ALA A 171 17.07 5.81 -4.14
C ALA A 171 17.72 4.76 -3.23
N VAL A 172 17.28 3.51 -3.38
CA VAL A 172 17.77 2.39 -2.58
C VAL A 172 18.33 1.32 -3.52
N ASP A 173 19.55 0.86 -3.24
CA ASP A 173 20.22 -0.16 -4.04
C ASP A 173 19.95 -1.58 -3.53
N ALA A 174 19.64 -1.73 -2.24
CA ALA A 174 19.34 -3.02 -1.61
C ALA A 174 18.39 -2.88 -0.42
N LEU A 175 17.49 -3.84 -0.23
CA LEU A 175 16.62 -3.87 0.94
C LEU A 175 17.39 -4.39 2.16
N SER A 176 17.26 -3.65 3.25
CA SER A 176 17.94 -3.88 4.51
C SER A 176 16.96 -3.74 5.67
N ALA A 177 17.40 -4.13 6.86
CA ALA A 177 16.54 -4.08 8.04
C ALA A 177 16.04 -2.66 8.37
N SER A 178 16.82 -1.63 8.05
CA SER A 178 16.54 -0.23 8.33
C SER A 178 15.64 0.45 7.30
N ASN A 179 15.78 0.11 6.01
CA ASN A 179 15.05 0.79 4.93
C ASN A 179 13.77 0.07 4.48
N ARG A 180 13.65 -1.25 4.71
CA ARG A 180 12.55 -2.06 4.14
C ARG A 180 11.15 -1.58 4.53
N LEU A 181 11.01 -1.01 5.72
CA LEU A 181 9.74 -0.49 6.19
C LEU A 181 9.41 0.86 5.54
N GLN A 182 10.42 1.71 5.31
CA GLN A 182 10.24 2.96 4.57
C GLN A 182 9.82 2.69 3.12
N VAL A 183 10.44 1.71 2.47
CA VAL A 183 10.07 1.27 1.12
C VAL A 183 8.61 0.80 1.09
N ALA A 184 8.23 -0.06 2.04
CA ALA A 184 6.83 -0.50 2.16
C ALA A 184 5.86 0.66 2.39
N ILE A 185 6.19 1.63 3.25
CA ILE A 185 5.36 2.81 3.52
C ILE A 185 5.12 3.63 2.24
N VAL A 186 6.18 3.90 1.47
CA VAL A 186 6.06 4.69 0.23
C VAL A 186 5.19 3.94 -0.79
N LEU A 187 5.40 2.64 -0.98
CA LEU A 187 4.58 1.85 -1.90
C LEU A 187 3.12 1.73 -1.46
N MET A 188 2.86 1.60 -0.15
CA MET A 188 1.50 1.64 0.39
C MET A 188 0.83 2.99 0.14
N ARG A 189 1.58 4.09 0.19
CA ARG A 189 1.06 5.41 -0.16
C ARG A 189 0.70 5.52 -1.64
N VAL A 190 1.53 4.98 -2.53
CA VAL A 190 1.23 4.92 -3.98
C VAL A 190 -0.07 4.14 -4.22
N TYR A 191 -0.25 3.02 -3.51
CA TYR A 191 -1.52 2.29 -3.52
C TYR A 191 -2.69 3.15 -3.01
N ASN A 192 -2.51 3.88 -1.91
CA ASN A 192 -3.53 4.78 -1.35
C ASN A 192 -3.92 5.91 -2.30
N GLN A 193 -2.98 6.44 -3.10
CA GLN A 193 -3.24 7.49 -4.09
C GLN A 193 -4.14 7.02 -5.23
N SER A 194 -4.09 5.73 -5.56
CA SER A 194 -4.84 5.11 -6.66
C SER A 194 -5.98 4.21 -6.17
N ILE A 195 -6.31 4.24 -4.87
CA ILE A 195 -7.25 3.28 -4.27
C ILE A 195 -8.66 3.30 -4.88
N SER A 196 -9.09 4.46 -5.40
CA SER A 196 -10.40 4.62 -6.03
C SER A 196 -10.54 3.89 -7.36
N THR A 197 -9.43 3.66 -8.07
CA THR A 197 -9.40 2.91 -9.34
C THR A 197 -9.10 1.43 -9.11
N MET A 198 -8.84 1.00 -7.87
CA MET A 198 -8.52 -0.39 -7.56
C MET A 198 -9.75 -1.30 -7.61
N PRO A 199 -9.63 -2.50 -8.23
CA PRO A 199 -10.71 -3.49 -8.25
C PRO A 199 -11.02 -3.96 -6.83
N GLN A 200 -12.26 -4.43 -6.63
CA GLN A 200 -12.72 -4.90 -5.32
C GLN A 200 -11.86 -6.07 -4.80
N ALA A 201 -11.39 -6.97 -5.68
CA ALA A 201 -10.50 -8.07 -5.32
C ALA A 201 -9.18 -7.58 -4.69
N SER A 202 -8.54 -6.55 -5.27
CA SER A 202 -7.32 -5.92 -4.73
C SER A 202 -7.57 -5.32 -3.34
N ARG A 203 -8.68 -4.58 -3.16
CA ARG A 203 -9.04 -3.97 -1.87
C ARG A 203 -9.38 -5.02 -0.81
N ALA A 204 -9.99 -6.14 -1.21
CA ALA A 204 -10.24 -7.26 -0.31
C ALA A 204 -8.92 -7.95 0.10
N ALA A 205 -8.02 -8.19 -0.85
CA ALA A 205 -6.68 -8.74 -0.59
C ALA A 205 -5.87 -7.83 0.33
N PHE A 206 -5.96 -6.51 0.14
CA PHE A 206 -5.38 -5.52 1.04
C PHE A 206 -5.86 -5.71 2.49
N CYS A 207 -7.17 -5.74 2.72
CA CYS A 207 -7.73 -5.89 4.07
C CYS A 207 -7.27 -7.20 4.73
N LYS A 208 -7.33 -8.32 3.99
CA LYS A 208 -6.85 -9.63 4.45
C LYS A 208 -5.36 -9.61 4.80
N MET A 209 -4.56 -9.01 3.95
CA MET A 209 -3.12 -8.85 4.14
C MET A 209 -2.80 -8.04 5.40
N CYS A 210 -3.49 -6.93 5.65
CA CYS A 210 -3.33 -6.14 6.87
C CYS A 210 -3.61 -6.97 8.13
N SER A 211 -4.76 -7.64 8.20
CA SER A 211 -5.10 -8.54 9.32
C SER A 211 -4.03 -9.62 9.53
N ARG A 212 -3.55 -10.24 8.44
CA ARG A 212 -2.54 -11.30 8.49
C ARG A 212 -1.20 -10.80 9.05
N VAL A 213 -0.68 -9.69 8.51
CA VAL A 213 0.62 -9.12 8.90
C VAL A 213 0.61 -8.63 10.35
N VAL A 214 -0.50 -8.03 10.77
CA VAL A 214 -0.67 -7.48 12.12
C VAL A 214 -0.77 -8.56 13.20
N ASN A 215 -1.52 -9.62 12.91
CA ASN A 215 -1.72 -10.75 13.82
C ASN A 215 -0.59 -11.79 13.78
N GLN A 216 0.33 -11.69 12.84
CA GLN A 216 1.46 -12.60 12.76
C GLN A 216 2.32 -12.55 14.04
N GLY A 217 2.60 -13.72 14.61
CA GLY A 217 3.42 -13.89 15.80
C GLY A 217 2.79 -13.37 17.11
N THR A 218 1.47 -13.11 17.15
CA THR A 218 0.77 -12.76 18.39
C THR A 218 0.35 -14.01 19.19
N LEU A 219 0.13 -13.83 20.50
CA LEU A 219 -0.31 -14.90 21.41
C LEU A 219 -1.66 -15.53 21.01
N GLU A 220 -2.55 -14.79 20.35
CA GLU A 220 -3.81 -15.36 19.81
C GLU A 220 -3.54 -16.34 18.68
N THR A 221 -2.59 -16.03 17.79
CA THR A 221 -2.11 -16.93 16.74
C THR A 221 -1.48 -18.19 17.35
N VAL A 222 -0.68 -18.02 18.41
CA VAL A 222 -0.10 -19.15 19.16
C VAL A 222 -1.20 -20.00 19.80
N ARG A 223 -2.19 -19.40 20.47
CA ARG A 223 -3.29 -20.11 21.15
C ARG A 223 -4.20 -20.90 20.20
N ARG A 224 -4.44 -20.40 18.98
CA ARG A 224 -5.17 -21.16 17.95
C ARG A 224 -4.39 -22.39 17.46
N MET A 225 -3.06 -22.38 17.58
CA MET A 225 -2.17 -23.43 17.10
C MET A 225 -1.75 -24.42 18.20
N SER A 226 -1.74 -24.00 19.47
CA SER A 226 -1.13 -24.74 20.59
C SER A 226 -2.06 -25.74 21.30
N PHE A 227 -2.97 -26.39 20.56
CA PHE A 227 -3.63 -27.61 21.07
C PHE A 227 -2.72 -28.84 20.97
N ASP A 228 -1.61 -28.73 20.23
CA ASP A 228 -0.60 -29.77 20.12
C ASP A 228 0.76 -29.24 20.58
N SER A 229 1.49 -30.05 21.35
CA SER A 229 2.53 -29.60 22.31
C SER A 229 3.89 -29.26 21.66
N SER A 230 3.91 -28.84 20.40
CA SER A 230 5.10 -28.38 19.69
C SER A 230 4.78 -27.14 18.86
N LEU A 231 5.69 -26.16 18.82
CA LEU A 231 5.57 -25.03 17.89
C LEU A 231 5.63 -25.58 16.46
N PRO A 232 4.59 -25.43 15.63
CA PRO A 232 4.61 -25.97 14.28
C PRO A 232 5.73 -25.33 13.45
N ALA A 233 6.25 -26.03 12.45
CA ALA A 233 7.14 -25.46 11.42
C ALA A 233 6.51 -24.26 10.67
N SER A 234 5.20 -24.08 10.79
CA SER A 234 4.41 -22.94 10.30
C SER A 234 4.45 -21.70 11.22
N PHE A 235 5.11 -21.74 12.38
CA PHE A 235 5.21 -20.58 13.25
C PHE A 235 5.99 -19.46 12.57
N ALA A 236 5.30 -18.36 12.28
CA ALA A 236 5.89 -17.18 11.68
C ALA A 236 6.14 -16.12 12.78
N PRO A 237 7.39 -15.64 12.94
CA PRO A 237 7.72 -14.66 13.97
C PRO A 237 6.99 -13.34 13.73
N ARG A 238 6.85 -12.56 14.79
CA ARG A 238 6.16 -11.26 14.78
C ARG A 238 6.82 -10.31 13.76
N VAL A 239 6.00 -9.73 12.89
CA VAL A 239 6.46 -8.70 11.94
C VAL A 239 6.68 -7.38 12.70
N ASN A 240 7.83 -6.75 12.48
CA ASN A 240 8.14 -5.44 13.03
C ASN A 240 7.46 -4.35 12.17
N LEU A 241 6.42 -3.74 12.72
CA LEU A 241 5.65 -2.65 12.12
C LEU A 241 5.79 -1.42 13.01
N ASN A 242 5.92 -0.23 12.42
CA ASN A 242 5.89 1.05 13.11
C ASN A 242 4.51 1.70 12.99
N SER A 243 4.30 2.86 13.63
CA SER A 243 3.01 3.55 13.54
C SER A 243 2.69 4.05 12.12
N GLN A 244 3.69 4.55 11.39
CA GLN A 244 3.52 5.12 10.05
C GLN A 244 2.91 4.14 9.05
N ILE A 245 3.40 2.89 8.98
CA ILE A 245 2.82 1.90 8.06
C ILE A 245 1.38 1.54 8.45
N LEU A 246 1.06 1.54 9.74
CA LEU A 246 -0.29 1.26 10.22
C LEU A 246 -1.24 2.41 9.86
N LEU A 247 -0.79 3.66 9.90
CA LEU A 247 -1.56 4.81 9.44
C LEU A 247 -1.86 4.73 7.94
N GLU A 248 -0.88 4.37 7.11
CA GLU A 248 -1.09 4.13 5.67
C GLU A 248 -2.06 2.95 5.44
N MET A 249 -2.00 1.90 6.27
CA MET A 249 -2.97 0.80 6.22
C MET A 249 -4.39 1.25 6.57
N LEU A 250 -4.54 2.09 7.59
CA LEU A 250 -5.83 2.61 8.03
C LEU A 250 -6.51 3.46 6.96
N GLN A 251 -5.76 4.25 6.17
CA GLN A 251 -6.32 5.05 5.08
C GLN A 251 -7.05 4.17 4.05
N ALA A 252 -6.41 3.08 3.60
CA ALA A 252 -7.02 2.15 2.65
C ALA A 252 -8.16 1.32 3.25
N ILE A 253 -8.03 0.91 4.52
CA ILE A 253 -9.09 0.19 5.25
C ILE A 253 -10.33 1.07 5.36
N TYR A 254 -10.15 2.35 5.71
CA TYR A 254 -11.24 3.30 5.81
C TYR A 254 -11.95 3.45 4.46
N TYR A 255 -11.21 3.68 3.37
CA TYR A 255 -11.81 3.73 2.04
C TYR A 255 -12.58 2.44 1.71
N SER A 256 -12.01 1.27 1.99
CA SER A 256 -12.62 -0.03 1.69
C SER A 256 -13.89 -0.29 2.50
N MET A 257 -13.95 0.19 3.75
CA MET A 257 -15.12 0.07 4.63
C MET A 257 -16.38 0.70 4.02
N PHE A 258 -16.23 1.88 3.41
CA PHE A 258 -17.33 2.62 2.80
C PHE A 258 -17.55 2.30 1.31
N ASN A 259 -16.76 1.40 0.72
CA ASN A 259 -16.84 1.05 -0.70
C ASN A 259 -17.03 -0.47 -0.91
N GLY A 260 -17.99 -1.06 -0.18
CA GLY A 260 -18.49 -2.43 -0.41
C GLY A 260 -17.78 -3.56 0.35
N LEU A 261 -16.77 -3.26 1.18
CA LEU A 261 -15.98 -4.27 1.91
C LEU A 261 -16.01 -4.06 3.43
N PHE A 262 -17.16 -3.68 3.98
CA PHE A 262 -17.31 -3.34 5.40
C PHE A 262 -16.79 -4.43 6.35
N SER A 263 -17.18 -5.69 6.16
CA SER A 263 -16.81 -6.78 7.07
C SER A 263 -15.31 -7.01 7.16
N LEU A 264 -14.64 -7.15 6.01
CA LEU A 264 -13.19 -7.36 5.93
C LEU A 264 -12.42 -6.13 6.44
N ALA A 265 -12.84 -4.93 6.06
CA ALA A 265 -12.20 -3.70 6.49
C ALA A 265 -12.35 -3.46 8.00
N HIS A 266 -13.54 -3.68 8.55
CA HIS A 266 -13.80 -3.53 9.98
C HIS A 266 -13.03 -4.56 10.81
N GLN A 267 -12.90 -5.80 10.32
CA GLN A 267 -12.01 -6.78 10.96
C GLN A 267 -10.55 -6.31 10.96
N ALA A 268 -10.04 -5.84 9.82
CA ALA A 268 -8.68 -5.33 9.72
C ALA A 268 -8.43 -4.09 10.60
N LEU A 269 -9.41 -3.20 10.71
CA LEU A 269 -9.39 -2.06 11.64
C LEU A 269 -9.22 -2.53 13.09
N ASN A 270 -10.04 -3.48 13.53
CA ASN A 270 -9.99 -4.01 14.89
C ASN A 270 -8.65 -4.71 15.19
N ASP A 271 -8.10 -5.43 14.21
CA ASP A 271 -6.79 -6.06 14.33
C ASP A 271 -5.66 -5.02 14.47
N ILE A 272 -5.68 -3.96 13.66
CA ILE A 272 -4.73 -2.84 13.77
C ILE A 272 -4.88 -2.13 15.12
N HIS A 273 -6.11 -1.88 15.57
CA HIS A 273 -6.38 -1.24 16.86
C HIS A 273 -5.79 -2.07 18.01
N ARG A 274 -6.04 -3.39 18.02
CA ARG A 274 -5.46 -4.32 19.01
C ARG A 274 -3.94 -4.27 19.00
N ARG A 275 -3.33 -4.23 17.82
CA ARG A 275 -1.88 -4.14 17.67
C ARG A 275 -1.31 -2.83 18.17
N ALA A 276 -1.98 -1.72 17.87
CA ALA A 276 -1.60 -0.39 18.33
C ALA A 276 -1.69 -0.30 19.86
N MET A 277 -2.71 -0.90 20.49
CA MET A 277 -2.79 -1.00 21.95
C MET A 277 -1.62 -1.79 22.54
N GLN A 278 -1.26 -2.92 21.93
CA GLN A 278 -0.13 -3.74 22.39
C GLN A 278 1.23 -3.03 22.27
N GLN A 279 1.39 -2.11 21.31
CA GLN A 279 2.63 -1.39 21.04
C GLN A 279 2.61 0.07 21.52
N MET A 280 1.50 0.53 22.11
CA MET A 280 1.28 1.90 22.58
C MET A 280 1.48 2.98 21.49
N TYR A 281 1.00 2.71 20.27
CA TYR A 281 1.03 3.68 19.18
C TYR A 281 -0.16 4.64 19.26
N THR A 282 0.04 5.79 19.91
CA THR A 282 -1.01 6.77 20.23
C THR A 282 -1.64 7.41 19.00
N ASP A 283 -0.85 7.68 17.98
CA ASP A 283 -1.28 8.19 16.67
C ASP A 283 -2.23 7.21 15.95
N VAL A 284 -1.89 5.92 15.93
CA VAL A 284 -2.72 4.87 15.33
C VAL A 284 -3.99 4.64 16.15
N LEU A 285 -3.89 4.68 17.48
CA LEU A 285 -5.05 4.55 18.37
C LEU A 285 -6.04 5.70 18.15
N LEU A 286 -5.55 6.94 18.01
CA LEU A 286 -6.40 8.09 17.74
C LEU A 286 -7.21 7.93 16.45
N VAL A 287 -6.57 7.47 15.37
CA VAL A 287 -7.23 7.30 14.07
C VAL A 287 -8.18 6.09 14.08
N SER A 288 -7.81 5.01 14.75
CA SER A 288 -8.62 3.79 14.79
C SER A 288 -9.80 3.84 15.77
N PHE A 289 -9.78 4.72 16.77
CA PHE A 289 -10.83 4.83 17.79
C PHE A 289 -12.11 5.52 17.31
N LEU A 290 -12.06 6.24 16.20
CA LEU A 290 -13.20 7.03 15.71
C LEU A 290 -14.38 6.18 15.17
N HIS A 291 -14.26 4.84 15.15
CA HIS A 291 -15.22 3.90 14.56
C HIS A 291 -15.24 2.55 15.30
#